data_AF-A0A437KBY2-F1
#
_entry.id   AF-A0A437KBY2-F1
#
_cell.length_a   1.000
_cell.length_b   1.000
_cell.length_c   1.000
_cell.angle_alpha   90.00
_cell.angle_beta   90.00
_cell.angle_gamma   90.00
#
_symmetry.space_group_name_H-M   'P 1'
#
loop_
_entity.id
_entity.type
_entity.pdbx_description
1 polymer ?
#
loop_
_entity_poly.entity_id
_entity_poly.type
_entity_poly.pdbx_seq_one_letter_code
_entity_poly.pdbx_strand_id
1 'polypeptide(L)'
;MNINWYILIAAILLGLAGNIAILRRRFPFYQTTLLIHFALSILLCLFFYYNGFYRYALPVVFILPAVVINFGLFIAFLIRFEPTKDTFRFYFVFISWTFSLEIILEHLGFIRFRNGWDYWDSYSLYWIYARTFTYIGKHTVPLEGRTPIKLTKRSNLLLFSITLVLFFIVLLLLMKTDL
;
A
#
# COMPACT_ATOMS: atom_id res chain seq x y z
N MET A 1 5.48 20.39 -17.38
CA MET A 1 5.42 19.78 -16.04
C MET A 1 6.26 18.50 -16.06
N ASN A 2 7.12 18.25 -15.08
CA ASN A 2 7.95 17.03 -15.02
C ASN A 2 7.04 15.78 -14.92
N ILE A 3 7.43 14.63 -15.51
CA ILE A 3 6.72 13.34 -15.43
C ILE A 3 6.31 12.98 -14.00
N ASN A 4 7.13 13.33 -13.01
CA ASN A 4 6.88 13.09 -11.60
C ASN A 4 5.60 13.75 -11.07
N TRP A 5 5.22 14.92 -11.60
CA TRP A 5 3.96 15.56 -11.22
C TRP A 5 2.75 14.80 -11.74
N TYR A 6 2.82 14.24 -12.95
CA TYR A 6 1.74 13.40 -13.49
C TYR A 6 1.60 12.11 -12.69
N ILE A 7 2.71 11.48 -12.29
CA ILE A 7 2.71 10.31 -11.40
C ILE A 7 2.05 10.65 -10.07
N LEU A 8 2.43 11.77 -9.44
CA LEU A 8 1.83 12.21 -8.18
C LEU A 8 0.32 12.45 -8.29
N ILE A 9 -0.12 13.19 -9.31
CA ILE A 9 -1.54 13.48 -9.54
C ILE A 9 -2.30 12.18 -9.80
N ALA A 10 -1.76 11.28 -10.61
CA ALA A 10 -2.37 9.97 -10.87
C ALA A 10 -2.50 9.15 -9.58
N ALA A 11 -1.46 9.10 -8.75
CA ALA A 11 -1.49 8.39 -7.46
C ALA A 11 -2.55 8.95 -6.51
N ILE A 12 -2.70 10.28 -6.45
CA ILE A 12 -3.75 10.93 -5.66
C ILE A 12 -5.13 10.59 -6.20
N LEU A 13 -5.35 10.75 -7.52
CA LEU A 13 -6.67 10.53 -8.14
C LEU A 13 -7.11 9.06 -8.04
N LEU A 14 -6.21 8.12 -8.34
CA LEU A 14 -6.49 6.69 -8.23
C LEU A 14 -6.73 6.27 -6.78
N GLY A 15 -5.92 6.77 -5.86
CA GLY A 15 -6.10 6.51 -4.44
C GLY A 15 -7.43 7.06 -3.90
N LEU A 16 -7.83 8.28 -4.31
CA LEU A 16 -9.11 8.86 -3.94
C LEU A 16 -10.28 8.07 -4.54
N ALA A 17 -10.22 7.75 -5.83
CA ALA A 17 -11.24 6.95 -6.49
C ALA A 17 -11.40 5.58 -5.83
N GLY A 18 -10.28 4.94 -5.47
CA GLY A 18 -10.26 3.69 -4.72
C GLY A 18 -10.89 3.85 -3.33
N ASN A 19 -10.51 4.87 -2.56
CA ASN A 19 -11.12 5.13 -1.25
C ASN A 19 -12.63 5.36 -1.36
N ILE A 20 -13.07 6.14 -2.35
CA ILE A 20 -14.49 6.37 -2.60
C ILE A 20 -15.19 5.06 -2.93
N ALA A 21 -14.59 4.20 -3.77
CA ALA A 21 -15.15 2.91 -4.15
C ALA A 21 -15.20 1.88 -3.00
N ILE A 22 -14.18 1.87 -2.14
CA ILE A 22 -14.07 0.94 -1.00
C ILE A 22 -14.82 1.42 0.23
N LEU A 23 -14.87 2.71 0.51
CA LEU A 23 -15.57 3.22 1.69
C LEU A 23 -17.03 3.51 1.37
N ARG A 24 -17.36 4.17 0.25
CA ARG A 24 -18.75 4.54 -0.12
C ARG A 24 -19.59 4.95 1.10
N ARG A 25 -20.71 4.24 1.34
CA ARG A 25 -21.64 4.44 2.46
C ARG A 25 -21.12 3.90 3.82
N ARG A 26 -19.97 3.23 3.82
CA ARG A 26 -19.32 2.64 5.01
C ARG A 26 -18.29 3.57 5.66
N PHE A 27 -17.99 4.73 5.06
CA PHE A 27 -17.01 5.70 5.60
C PHE A 27 -17.18 5.99 7.11
N PRO A 28 -18.40 6.17 7.66
CA PRO A 28 -18.58 6.44 9.10
C PRO A 28 -17.95 5.37 10.00
N PHE A 29 -17.92 4.10 9.58
CA PHE A 29 -17.34 3.02 10.35
C PHE A 29 -15.81 3.07 10.45
N TYR A 30 -15.15 3.81 9.56
CA TYR A 30 -13.69 3.82 9.43
C TYR A 30 -13.04 5.09 10.00
N GLN A 31 -13.81 6.04 10.52
CA GLN A 31 -13.30 7.35 10.94
C GLN A 31 -12.13 7.26 11.93
N THR A 32 -12.30 6.51 13.02
CA THR A 32 -11.24 6.32 14.03
C THR A 32 -9.99 5.68 13.44
N THR A 33 -10.17 4.63 12.64
CA THR A 33 -9.07 3.93 11.98
C THR A 33 -8.32 4.84 11.01
N LEU A 34 -9.05 5.63 10.21
CA LEU A 34 -8.47 6.55 9.23
C LEU A 34 -7.78 7.74 9.90
N LEU A 35 -8.24 8.18 11.07
CA LEU A 35 -7.57 9.23 11.84
C LEU A 35 -6.24 8.75 12.41
N ILE A 36 -6.22 7.54 12.99
CA ILE A 36 -4.98 6.90 13.48
C ILE A 36 -4.02 6.68 12.30
N HIS A 37 -4.55 6.21 11.16
CA HIS A 37 -3.83 6.04 9.91
C HIS A 37 -3.20 7.35 9.42
N PHE A 38 -3.97 8.44 9.40
CA PHE A 38 -3.50 9.75 8.96
C PHE A 38 -2.27 10.19 9.75
N ALA A 39 -2.33 10.13 11.08
CA ALA A 39 -1.20 10.49 11.93
C ALA A 39 0.01 9.58 11.70
N LEU A 40 -0.19 8.25 11.75
CA LEU A 40 0.91 7.29 11.65
C LEU A 40 1.57 7.29 10.26
N SER A 41 0.81 7.44 9.18
CA SER A 41 1.38 7.46 7.82
C SER A 41 2.24 8.68 7.57
N ILE A 42 1.84 9.86 8.06
CA ILE A 42 2.67 11.06 8.00
C ILE A 42 3.94 10.88 8.83
N LEU A 43 3.82 10.41 10.08
CA LEU A 43 4.96 10.22 10.97
C LEU A 43 5.97 9.21 10.40
N LEU A 44 5.49 8.07 9.90
CA LEU A 44 6.36 7.08 9.26
C LEU A 44 7.00 7.65 8.01
N CYS A 45 6.24 8.25 7.08
CA CYS A 45 6.81 8.83 5.86
C CYS A 45 7.92 9.85 6.17
N LEU A 46 7.68 10.75 7.13
CA LEU A 46 8.69 11.72 7.57
C LEU A 46 9.89 11.05 8.23
N PHE A 47 9.67 10.04 9.09
CA PHE A 47 10.77 9.26 9.68
C PHE A 47 11.65 8.63 8.60
N PHE A 48 11.05 7.99 7.60
CA PHE A 48 11.76 7.37 6.49
C PHE A 48 12.52 8.38 5.63
N TYR A 49 11.89 9.52 5.35
CA TYR A 49 12.51 10.61 4.59
C TYR A 49 13.71 11.24 5.33
N TYR A 50 13.56 11.60 6.61
CA TYR A 50 14.61 12.28 7.37
C TYR A 50 15.79 11.38 7.73
N ASN A 51 15.58 10.07 7.87
CA ASN A 51 16.67 9.09 8.05
C ASN A 51 17.31 8.66 6.73
N GLY A 52 16.81 9.15 5.59
CA GLY A 52 17.41 8.91 4.28
C GLY A 52 17.12 7.53 3.67
N PHE A 53 16.14 6.80 4.21
CA PHE A 53 15.65 5.54 3.67
C PHE A 53 14.84 5.73 2.38
N TYR A 54 14.14 6.87 2.25
CA TYR A 54 13.41 7.24 1.05
C TYR A 54 13.83 8.63 0.57
N ARG A 55 14.05 8.73 -0.74
CA ARG A 55 14.16 10.02 -1.44
C ARG A 55 13.08 10.11 -2.49
N TYR A 56 12.42 11.26 -2.57
CA TYR A 56 11.37 11.51 -3.54
C TYR A 56 11.86 12.48 -4.61
N ALA A 57 11.34 12.32 -5.82
CA ALA A 57 11.64 13.22 -6.92
C ALA A 57 11.01 14.62 -6.77
N LEU A 58 10.03 14.74 -5.88
CA LEU A 58 9.35 15.99 -5.53
C LEU A 58 9.52 16.25 -4.02
N PRO A 59 9.40 17.51 -3.57
CA PRO A 59 9.43 17.83 -2.15
C PRO A 59 8.42 17.01 -1.35
N VAL A 60 8.85 16.48 -0.20
CA VAL A 60 8.06 15.55 0.62
C VAL A 60 6.67 16.08 0.99
N VAL A 61 6.53 17.40 1.17
CA VAL A 61 5.24 18.05 1.46
C VAL A 61 4.16 17.76 0.41
N PHE A 62 4.55 17.60 -0.86
CA PHE A 62 3.62 17.25 -1.94
C PHE A 62 3.33 15.75 -2.02
N ILE A 63 4.23 14.91 -1.47
CA ILE A 63 4.08 13.45 -1.44
C ILE A 63 3.16 13.01 -0.29
N LEU A 64 3.18 13.70 0.85
CA LEU A 64 2.40 13.34 2.04
C LEU A 64 0.90 13.07 1.76
N PRO A 65 0.17 13.90 0.97
CA PRO A 65 -1.21 13.59 0.63
C PRO A 65 -1.37 12.27 -0.12
N ALA A 66 -0.48 11.97 -1.07
CA ALA A 66 -0.52 10.71 -1.80
C ALA A 66 -0.26 9.50 -0.88
N VAL A 67 0.65 9.63 0.09
CA VAL A 67 0.90 8.59 1.09
C VAL A 67 -0.35 8.33 1.92
N VAL A 68 -0.92 9.37 2.54
CA VAL A 68 -2.14 9.26 3.36
C VAL A 68 -3.30 8.64 2.56
N ILE A 69 -3.50 9.08 1.33
CA ILE A 69 -4.62 8.60 0.51
C ILE A 69 -4.41 7.14 0.11
N ASN A 70 -3.24 6.77 -0.40
CA ASN A 70 -2.99 5.43 -0.93
C ASN A 70 -2.84 4.39 0.19
N PHE A 71 -2.15 4.72 1.28
CA PHE A 71 -2.10 3.82 2.42
C PHE A 71 -3.46 3.76 3.15
N GLY A 72 -4.25 4.84 3.12
CA GLY A 72 -5.64 4.85 3.58
C GLY A 72 -6.51 3.88 2.79
N LEU A 73 -6.36 3.87 1.47
CA LEU A 73 -7.01 2.89 0.60
C LEU A 73 -6.57 1.47 0.96
N PHE A 74 -5.26 1.26 1.11
CA PHE A 74 -4.69 -0.04 1.44
C PHE A 74 -5.28 -0.58 2.76
N ILE A 75 -5.28 0.20 3.84
CA ILE A 75 -5.82 -0.25 5.12
C ILE A 75 -7.34 -0.46 5.08
N ALA A 76 -8.08 0.43 4.40
CA ALA A 76 -9.52 0.30 4.25
C ALA A 76 -9.89 -0.97 3.49
N PHE A 77 -9.14 -1.26 2.42
CA PHE A 77 -9.31 -2.47 1.62
C PHE A 77 -9.02 -3.72 2.45
N LEU A 78 -7.89 -3.76 3.16
CA LEU A 78 -7.51 -4.92 3.97
C LEU A 78 -8.54 -5.20 5.07
N ILE A 79 -8.97 -4.18 5.82
CA ILE A 79 -9.96 -4.35 6.89
C ILE A 79 -11.32 -4.77 6.33
N ARG A 80 -11.75 -4.16 5.23
CA ARG A 80 -13.06 -4.44 4.65
C ARG A 80 -13.13 -5.86 4.13
N PHE A 81 -12.10 -6.30 3.42
CA PHE A 81 -12.14 -7.54 2.65
C PHE A 81 -11.36 -8.69 3.25
N GLU A 82 -10.76 -8.54 4.43
CA GLU A 82 -10.02 -9.63 5.09
C GLU A 82 -10.88 -10.92 5.10
N PRO A 83 -10.35 -12.04 4.55
CA PRO A 83 -11.08 -13.29 4.55
C PRO A 83 -11.17 -13.87 5.96
N THR A 84 -12.20 -14.67 6.21
CA THR A 84 -12.37 -15.32 7.53
C THR A 84 -11.39 -16.47 7.78
N LYS A 85 -10.75 -16.99 6.72
CA LYS A 85 -9.76 -18.07 6.73
C LYS A 85 -8.59 -17.71 5.82
N ASP A 86 -7.44 -18.33 6.06
CA ASP A 86 -6.23 -18.17 5.22
C ASP A 86 -5.79 -16.72 5.00
N THR A 87 -5.86 -15.91 6.06
CA THR A 87 -5.54 -14.48 6.01
C THR A 87 -4.10 -14.22 5.54
N PHE A 88 -3.16 -15.10 5.85
CA PHE A 88 -1.77 -14.97 5.43
C PHE A 88 -1.62 -14.79 3.91
N ARG A 89 -2.31 -15.61 3.10
CA ARG A 89 -2.23 -15.52 1.63
C ARG A 89 -2.78 -14.20 1.12
N PHE A 90 -3.87 -13.72 1.73
CA PHE A 90 -4.45 -12.43 1.41
C PHE A 90 -3.44 -11.29 1.67
N TYR A 91 -2.85 -11.24 2.86
CA TYR A 91 -1.83 -10.23 3.17
C TYR A 91 -0.62 -10.33 2.25
N PHE A 92 -0.11 -11.54 2.04
CA PHE A 92 1.06 -11.78 1.19
C PHE A 92 0.85 -11.20 -0.21
N VAL A 93 -0.30 -11.47 -0.83
CA VAL A 93 -0.63 -10.97 -2.17
C VAL A 93 -0.66 -9.44 -2.18
N PHE A 94 -1.48 -8.82 -1.31
CA PHE A 94 -1.68 -7.37 -1.37
C PHE A 94 -0.45 -6.57 -0.92
N ILE A 95 0.33 -7.06 0.05
CA ILE A 95 1.61 -6.45 0.43
C ILE A 95 2.61 -6.56 -0.73
N SER A 96 2.72 -7.73 -1.35
CA SER A 96 3.64 -7.92 -2.48
C SER A 96 3.27 -7.07 -3.68
N TRP A 97 1.98 -6.86 -3.94
CA TRP A 97 1.53 -5.96 -5.02
C TRP A 97 1.87 -4.51 -4.71
N THR A 98 1.61 -4.04 -3.49
CA THR A 98 1.97 -2.68 -3.07
C THR A 98 3.48 -2.44 -3.18
N PHE A 99 4.29 -3.39 -2.69
CA PHE A 99 5.74 -3.30 -2.81
C PHE A 99 6.22 -3.35 -4.27
N SER A 100 5.60 -4.18 -5.11
CA SER A 100 5.91 -4.21 -6.56
C SER A 100 5.66 -2.86 -7.22
N LEU A 101 4.62 -2.13 -6.80
CA LEU A 101 4.37 -0.77 -7.27
C LEU A 101 5.46 0.21 -6.83
N GLU A 102 6.00 0.09 -5.61
CA GLU A 102 7.13 0.91 -5.17
C GLU A 102 8.37 0.70 -6.05
N ILE A 103 8.69 -0.55 -6.41
CA ILE A 103 9.82 -0.84 -7.31
C ILE A 103 9.59 -0.24 -8.70
N ILE A 104 8.37 -0.31 -9.21
CA ILE A 104 8.03 0.34 -10.49
C ILE A 104 8.19 1.86 -10.38
N LEU A 105 7.75 2.47 -9.27
CA LEU A 105 7.92 3.91 -9.03
C LEU A 105 9.39 4.31 -8.87
N GLU A 106 10.22 3.44 -8.31
CA GLU A 106 11.66 3.65 -8.27
C GLU A 106 12.27 3.60 -9.66
N HIS A 107 11.90 2.63 -10.48
CA HIS A 107 12.37 2.54 -11.86
C HIS A 107 11.98 3.79 -12.68
N LEU A 108 10.82 4.39 -12.39
CA LEU A 108 10.38 5.67 -12.96
C LEU A 108 11.07 6.90 -12.35
N GLY A 109 11.94 6.69 -11.36
CA GLY A 109 12.71 7.72 -10.67
C GLY A 109 11.89 8.58 -9.70
N PHE A 110 10.65 8.17 -9.38
CA PHE A 110 9.73 8.90 -8.50
C PHE A 110 10.08 8.72 -7.02
N ILE A 111 10.44 7.49 -6.65
CA ILE A 111 11.05 7.11 -5.37
C ILE A 111 12.50 6.71 -5.66
N ARG A 112 13.40 6.83 -4.70
CA ARG A 112 14.73 6.25 -4.77
C ARG A 112 15.08 5.63 -3.43
N PHE A 113 15.41 4.35 -3.46
CA PHE A 113 16.02 3.67 -2.33
C PHE A 113 17.54 3.93 -2.36
N ARG A 114 18.18 3.90 -1.20
CA ARG A 114 19.62 4.12 -1.07
C ARG A 114 20.39 2.83 -1.30
N ASN A 115 19.86 1.71 -0.82
CA ASN A 115 20.47 0.39 -0.98
C ASN A 115 19.43 -0.73 -0.87
N GLY A 116 19.89 -1.98 -1.05
CA GLY A 116 19.03 -3.15 -1.02
C GLY A 116 18.35 -3.46 0.33
N TRP A 117 18.87 -2.94 1.45
CA TRP A 117 18.23 -3.10 2.76
C TRP A 117 16.95 -2.28 2.89
N ASP A 118 16.88 -1.13 2.22
CA ASP A 118 15.68 -0.29 2.27
C ASP A 118 14.45 -0.99 1.65
N TYR A 119 14.68 -1.88 0.66
CA TYR A 119 13.64 -2.75 0.11
C TYR A 119 13.06 -3.69 1.18
N TRP A 120 13.95 -4.32 1.95
CA TRP A 120 13.56 -5.24 3.01
C TRP A 120 12.83 -4.51 4.14
N ASP A 121 13.33 -3.35 4.53
CA ASP A 121 12.72 -2.52 5.58
C ASP A 121 11.33 -2.04 5.16
N SER A 122 11.16 -1.57 3.92
CA SER A 122 9.85 -1.24 3.35
C SER A 122 8.90 -2.45 3.40
N TYR A 123 9.32 -3.59 2.83
CA TYR A 123 8.48 -4.78 2.71
C TYR A 123 8.05 -5.32 4.08
N SER A 124 8.97 -5.39 5.04
CA SER A 124 8.68 -5.85 6.39
C SER A 124 7.79 -4.85 7.16
N LEU A 125 7.96 -3.55 6.95
CA LEU A 125 7.08 -2.56 7.55
C LEU A 125 5.66 -2.66 7.03
N TYR A 126 5.45 -2.95 5.73
CA TYR A 126 4.11 -3.20 5.20
C TYR A 126 3.38 -4.33 5.94
N TRP A 127 4.10 -5.40 6.31
CA TRP A 127 3.53 -6.48 7.13
C TRP A 127 3.09 -5.99 8.50
N ILE A 128 3.95 -5.24 9.20
CA ILE A 128 3.63 -4.70 10.52
C ILE A 128 2.45 -3.73 10.42
N TYR A 129 2.47 -2.84 9.43
CA TYR A 129 1.44 -1.84 9.18
C TYR A 129 0.09 -2.48 8.89
N ALA A 130 0.04 -3.41 7.93
CA ALA A 130 -1.17 -4.12 7.54
C ALA A 130 -1.80 -4.88 8.72
N ARG A 131 -0.97 -5.59 9.51
CA ARG A 131 -1.45 -6.40 10.63
C ARG A 131 -1.92 -5.53 11.79
N THR A 132 -1.20 -4.46 12.10
CA THR A 132 -1.60 -3.48 13.13
C THR A 132 -2.94 -2.84 12.78
N PHE A 133 -3.11 -2.34 11.56
CA PHE A 133 -4.36 -1.70 11.15
C PHE A 133 -5.52 -2.67 11.04
N THR A 134 -5.27 -3.93 10.66
CA THR A 134 -6.31 -4.96 10.71
C THR A 134 -6.72 -5.24 12.15
N TYR A 135 -5.77 -5.36 13.07
CA TYR A 135 -6.07 -5.55 14.48
C TYR A 135 -6.90 -4.40 15.04
N ILE A 136 -6.51 -3.15 14.77
CA ILE A 136 -7.30 -1.96 15.14
C ILE A 136 -8.69 -2.04 14.50
N GLY A 137 -8.77 -2.29 13.19
CA GLY A 137 -10.02 -2.38 12.43
C GLY A 137 -10.98 -3.44 12.96
N LYS A 138 -10.46 -4.57 13.49
CA LYS A 138 -11.30 -5.60 14.13
C LYS A 138 -12.00 -5.11 15.39
N HIS A 139 -11.46 -4.11 16.07
CA HIS A 139 -12.01 -3.53 17.30
C HIS A 139 -12.81 -2.25 17.05
N THR A 140 -12.47 -1.47 16.02
CA THR A 140 -13.09 -0.16 15.75
C THR A 140 -14.17 -0.19 14.69
N VAL A 141 -14.04 -1.02 13.66
CA VAL A 141 -15.00 -1.10 12.54
C VAL A 141 -15.98 -2.23 12.84
N PRO A 142 -17.29 -2.02 13.01
CA PRO A 142 -18.21 -3.11 13.28
C PRO A 142 -18.39 -4.03 12.05
N LEU A 143 -19.02 -5.20 12.23
CA LEU A 143 -19.13 -6.22 11.17
C LEU A 143 -19.86 -5.70 9.93
N GLU A 144 -20.82 -4.79 10.10
CA GLU A 144 -21.55 -4.12 9.02
C GLU A 144 -20.59 -3.32 8.14
N GLY A 145 -19.56 -2.70 8.72
CA GLY A 145 -18.52 -1.98 7.99
C GLY A 145 -17.60 -2.89 7.18
N ARG A 146 -17.63 -4.20 7.43
CA ARG A 146 -16.76 -5.20 6.82
C ARG A 146 -17.53 -6.04 5.81
N THR A 147 -16.81 -6.60 4.84
CA THR A 147 -17.37 -7.50 3.82
C THR A 147 -16.33 -8.58 3.50
N PRO A 148 -16.10 -9.54 4.42
CA PRO A 148 -15.08 -10.57 4.26
C PRO A 148 -15.26 -11.32 2.94
N ILE A 149 -14.19 -11.45 2.17
CA ILE A 149 -14.25 -12.19 0.91
C ILE A 149 -14.09 -13.69 1.15
N LYS A 150 -14.77 -14.50 0.34
CA LYS A 150 -14.55 -15.95 0.30
C LYS A 150 -13.51 -16.25 -0.79
N LEU A 151 -12.30 -16.62 -0.37
CA LEU A 151 -11.23 -17.01 -1.28
C LEU A 151 -11.48 -18.43 -1.83
N THR A 152 -12.04 -18.50 -3.04
CA THR A 152 -12.22 -19.78 -3.75
C THR A 152 -10.89 -20.27 -4.33
N LYS A 153 -10.80 -21.56 -4.70
CA LYS A 153 -9.62 -22.10 -5.40
C LYS A 153 -9.29 -21.31 -6.67
N ARG A 154 -10.30 -20.91 -7.46
CA ARG A 154 -10.13 -20.11 -8.68
C ARG A 154 -9.60 -18.71 -8.37
N SER A 155 -10.14 -18.06 -7.34
CA SER A 155 -9.67 -16.74 -6.89
C SER A 155 -8.22 -16.80 -6.45
N ASN A 156 -7.85 -17.82 -5.67
CA ASN A 156 -6.48 -18.03 -5.21
C ASN A 156 -5.50 -18.26 -6.37
N LEU A 157 -5.88 -19.09 -7.35
CA LEU A 157 -5.06 -19.32 -8.53
C LEU A 157 -4.83 -18.02 -9.32
N LEU A 158 -5.87 -17.20 -9.47
CA LEU A 158 -5.77 -15.91 -10.15
C LEU A 158 -4.86 -14.93 -9.39
N LEU A 159 -5.05 -14.78 -8.08
CA LEU A 159 -4.21 -13.91 -7.24
C LEU A 159 -2.74 -14.36 -7.27
N PHE A 160 -2.50 -15.68 -7.18
CA PHE A 160 -1.17 -16.24 -7.27
C PHE A 160 -0.53 -15.98 -8.63
N SER A 161 -1.27 -16.20 -9.72
CA SER A 161 -0.78 -15.98 -11.09
C SER A 161 -0.38 -14.52 -11.32
N ILE A 162 -1.21 -13.56 -10.87
CA ILE A 162 -0.88 -12.13 -10.94
C ILE A 162 0.35 -11.81 -10.12
N THR A 163 0.44 -12.34 -8.89
CA THR A 163 1.60 -12.14 -8.01
C THR A 163 2.88 -12.68 -8.64
N LEU A 164 2.81 -13.83 -9.30
CA LEU A 164 3.94 -14.44 -9.99
C LEU A 164 4.40 -13.58 -11.18
N VAL A 165 3.47 -13.05 -11.97
CA VAL A 165 3.79 -12.13 -13.08
C VAL A 165 4.45 -10.86 -12.54
N LEU A 166 3.89 -10.25 -11.48
CA LEU A 166 4.48 -9.07 -10.84
C LEU A 166 5.87 -9.34 -10.30
N PHE A 167 6.09 -10.51 -9.68
CA PHE A 167 7.40 -10.92 -9.20
C PHE A 167 8.44 -10.94 -10.33
N PHE A 168 8.12 -11.54 -11.48
CA PHE A 168 9.04 -11.56 -12.61
C PHE A 168 9.29 -10.16 -13.19
N ILE A 169 8.27 -9.30 -13.25
CA ILE A 169 8.44 -7.90 -13.68
C ILE A 169 9.42 -7.19 -12.73
N VAL A 170 9.19 -7.28 -11.42
CA VAL A 170 10.05 -6.66 -10.40
C VAL A 170 11.48 -7.20 -10.49
N LEU A 171 11.65 -8.51 -10.63
CA LEU A 171 12.97 -9.13 -10.77
C LEU A 171 13.73 -8.58 -11.98
N LEU A 172 13.07 -8.47 -13.14
CA LEU A 172 13.67 -7.89 -14.35
C LEU A 172 14.04 -6.42 -14.18
N LEU A 173 13.21 -5.64 -13.47
CA LEU A 173 13.50 -4.24 -13.19
C LEU A 173 14.73 -4.09 -12.28
N LEU A 174 14.82 -4.88 -11.22
CA LEU A 174 15.94 -4.87 -10.28
C LEU A 174 17.26 -5.30 -10.94
N MET A 175 17.23 -6.33 -11.80
CA MET A 175 18.42 -6.77 -12.53
C MET A 175 18.96 -5.70 -13.51
N LYS A 176 18.09 -4.81 -14.01
CA LYS A 176 18.48 -3.77 -14.96
C LYS A 176 19.11 -2.55 -14.27
N THR A 177 18.84 -2.35 -12.99
CA THR A 177 19.42 -1.26 -12.18
C THR A 177 20.83 -1.54 -11.69
N ASP A 178 21.28 -2.80 -11.72
CA ASP A 178 22.63 -3.22 -11.29
C ASP A 178 23.67 -3.25 -12.42
N LEU A 179 23.28 -2.90 -13.66
CA LEU A 179 24.14 -2.77 -14.86
C LEU A 179 24.37 -1.31 -15.22
#